data_AF-A0AA89B0T0-F1
#
_entry.id   AF-A0AA89B0T0-F1
#
_cell.length_a   1.000
_cell.length_b   1.000
_cell.length_c   1.000
_cell.angle_alpha   90.00
_cell.angle_beta   90.00
_cell.angle_gamma   90.00
#
_symmetry.space_group_name_H-M   'P 1'
#
loop_
_entity.id
_entity.type
_entity.pdbx_description
1 polymer ?
#
loop_
_entity_poly.entity_id
_entity_poly.type
_entity_poly.pdbx_seq_one_letter_code
_entity_poly.pdbx_strand_id
1 'polypeptide(L)'
;MVVFLANNARLRLVRLSEAAERLQRHAIISVRTGRENDARELLFQKKKVMQALEKSKSRIELLDELLAKLNKSSVWLQAISVKETQLVGNVALDLDIFTEEASTPVRIVSPKEAGAQKDDLWTNSDAGSDELVESQELQGQETYKEPDNLEASLGGESWRGMDIVRGLKGITSYEDFLHHLDQQLNKIEVELVTVLRFSTLVLDDVEKPKNLRCSKQWKFWRIYVALREGTV
;
A
#
# COMPACT_ATOMS: atom_id res chain seq x y z
N MET A 1 -1.65 -11.99 -1.24
CA MET A 1 -1.32 -10.70 -1.89
C MET A 1 -0.90 -9.63 -0.89
N VAL A 2 -1.73 -9.24 0.09
CA VAL A 2 -1.42 -8.15 1.05
C VAL A 2 -0.15 -8.40 1.88
N VAL A 3 0.06 -9.64 2.36
CA VAL A 3 1.28 -10.03 3.11
C VAL A 3 2.55 -9.83 2.27
N PHE A 4 2.49 -10.15 0.98
CA PHE A 4 3.62 -9.97 0.06
C PHE A 4 3.96 -8.49 -0.16
N LEU A 5 2.94 -7.65 -0.35
CA LEU A 5 3.10 -6.19 -0.48
C LEU A 5 3.71 -5.58 0.80
N ALA A 6 3.27 -6.04 1.98
CA ALA A 6 3.82 -5.59 3.26
C ALA A 6 5.31 -5.96 3.41
N ASN A 7 5.68 -7.20 3.05
CA ASN A 7 7.07 -7.63 3.06
C ASN A 7 7.96 -6.85 2.08
N ASN A 8 7.45 -6.56 0.88
CA ASN A 8 8.16 -5.73 -0.08
C ASN A 8 8.40 -4.30 0.45
N ALA A 9 7.37 -3.69 1.04
CA ALA A 9 7.48 -2.36 1.63
C ALA A 9 8.49 -2.33 2.80
N ARG A 10 8.52 -3.36 3.64
CA ARG A 10 9.51 -3.53 4.72
C ARG A 10 10.92 -3.67 4.18
N LEU A 11 11.13 -4.47 3.13
CA LEU A 11 12.44 -4.59 2.48
C LEU A 11 12.91 -3.25 1.89
N ARG A 12 11.99 -2.51 1.26
CA ARG A 12 12.28 -1.16 0.73
C ARG A 12 12.67 -0.19 1.84
N LEU A 13 12.00 -0.24 3.00
CA LEU A 13 12.34 0.58 4.17
C LEU A 13 13.80 0.35 4.60
N VAL A 14 14.23 -0.91 4.69
CA VAL A 14 15.61 -1.29 5.04
C VAL A 14 16.62 -0.77 4.02
N ARG A 15 16.34 -0.91 2.73
CA ARG A 15 17.23 -0.40 1.67
C ARG A 15 17.34 1.12 1.71
N LEU A 16 16.24 1.82 1.98
CA LEU A 16 16.22 3.28 2.10
C LEU A 16 16.95 3.77 3.36
N SER A 17 16.84 3.08 4.49
CA SER A 17 17.56 3.45 5.71
C SER A 17 19.07 3.28 5.52
N GLU A 18 19.48 2.18 4.88
CA GLU A 18 20.89 1.94 4.55
C GLU A 18 21.43 3.01 3.58
N ALA A 19 20.66 3.35 2.53
CA ALA A 19 21.05 4.40 1.59
C ALA A 19 21.20 5.77 2.28
N ALA A 20 20.28 6.12 3.18
CA ALA A 20 20.36 7.36 3.95
C ALA A 20 21.60 7.42 4.84
N GLU A 21 21.98 6.29 5.44
CA GLU A 21 23.18 6.19 6.27
C GLU A 21 24.46 6.32 5.43
N ARG A 22 24.52 5.66 4.27
CA ARG A 22 25.66 5.76 3.34
C ARG A 22 25.86 7.19 2.84
N LEU A 23 24.79 7.90 2.52
CA LEU A 23 24.82 9.32 2.14
C LEU A 23 25.34 10.19 3.29
N GLN A 24 24.93 9.91 4.52
CA GLN A 24 25.43 10.61 5.70
C GLN A 24 26.94 10.39 5.90
N ARG A 25 27.41 9.14 5.80
CA ARG A 25 28.84 8.83 5.91
C ARG A 25 29.65 9.56 4.83
N HIS A 26 29.18 9.56 3.59
CA HIS A 26 29.83 10.29 2.49
C HIS A 26 29.84 11.80 2.70
N ALA A 27 28.75 12.38 3.20
CA ALA A 27 28.69 13.80 3.51
C ALA A 27 29.74 14.17 4.58
N ILE A 28 29.87 13.37 5.64
CA ILE A 28 30.87 13.57 6.71
C ILE A 28 32.29 13.52 6.14
N ILE A 29 32.59 12.55 5.27
CA ILE A 29 33.91 12.45 4.61
C ILE A 29 34.18 13.65 3.70
N SER A 30 33.16 14.12 2.98
CA SER A 30 33.26 15.28 2.07
C SER A 30 33.54 16.57 2.84
N VAL A 31 32.90 16.78 4.00
CA VAL A 31 33.22 17.90 4.91
C VAL A 31 34.66 17.82 5.40
N ARG A 32 35.12 16.65 5.85
CA ARG A 32 36.50 16.47 6.35
C ARG A 32 37.57 16.70 5.28
N THR A 33 37.23 16.44 4.02
CA THR A 33 38.14 16.66 2.86
C THR A 33 38.04 18.07 2.29
N GLY A 34 37.27 18.98 2.91
CA GLY A 34 37.11 20.38 2.48
C GLY A 34 36.15 20.57 1.30
N ARG A 35 35.43 19.53 0.88
CA ARG A 35 34.44 19.56 -0.21
C ARG A 35 33.03 19.80 0.33
N GLU A 36 32.80 21.01 0.83
CA GLU A 36 31.54 21.36 1.47
C GLU A 36 30.35 21.40 0.51
N ASN A 37 30.56 21.80 -0.75
CA ASN A 37 29.50 21.83 -1.75
C ASN A 37 28.99 20.41 -2.07
N ASP A 38 29.90 19.44 -2.24
CA ASP A 38 29.55 18.02 -2.42
C ASP A 38 28.78 17.48 -1.20
N ALA A 39 29.20 17.86 0.02
CA ALA A 39 28.50 17.47 1.24
C ALA A 39 27.07 18.02 1.30
N ARG A 40 26.84 19.27 0.87
CA ARG A 40 25.49 19.86 0.81
C ARG A 40 24.60 19.12 -0.17
N GLU A 41 25.11 18.76 -1.35
CA GLU A 41 24.37 17.97 -2.32
C GLU A 41 24.02 16.57 -1.77
N LEU A 42 24.98 15.89 -1.15
CA LEU A 42 24.74 14.58 -0.52
C LEU A 42 23.67 14.66 0.59
N LEU A 43 23.65 15.73 1.39
CA LEU A 43 22.61 15.96 2.39
C LEU A 43 21.25 16.27 1.77
N PHE A 44 21.20 16.96 0.62
CA PHE A 44 19.97 17.18 -0.12
C PHE A 44 19.41 15.87 -0.67
N GLN A 45 20.26 15.00 -1.23
CA GLN A 45 19.86 13.66 -1.65
C GLN A 45 19.40 12.81 -0.46
N LYS A 46 20.09 12.88 0.69
CA LYS A 46 19.65 12.21 1.93
C LYS A 46 18.25 12.66 2.34
N LYS A 47 17.94 13.96 2.26
CA LYS A 47 16.60 14.50 2.55
C LYS A 47 15.52 13.84 1.68
N LYS A 48 15.77 13.68 0.38
CA LYS A 48 14.85 12.98 -0.54
C LYS A 48 14.66 11.52 -0.16
N VAL A 49 15.75 10.81 0.17
CA VAL A 49 15.69 9.42 0.63
C VAL A 49 14.89 9.29 1.93
N MET A 50 15.07 10.21 2.89
CA MET A 50 14.29 10.21 4.12
C MET A 50 12.80 10.47 3.87
N GLN A 51 12.44 11.35 2.93
CA GLN A 51 11.03 11.54 2.54
C GLN A 51 10.44 10.26 1.94
N ALA A 52 11.19 9.55 1.10
CA ALA A 52 10.76 8.26 0.56
C ALA A 52 10.64 7.19 1.66
N LEU A 53 11.50 7.23 2.67
CA LEU A 53 11.47 6.33 3.82
C LEU A 53 10.20 6.55 4.64
N GLU A 54 9.82 7.80 4.91
CA GLU A 54 8.58 8.11 5.64
C GLU A 54 7.34 7.63 4.88
N LYS A 55 7.30 7.83 3.56
CA LYS A 55 6.24 7.29 2.70
C LYS A 55 6.19 5.75 2.71
N SER A 56 7.34 5.10 2.79
CA SER A 56 7.40 3.63 2.89
C SER A 56 6.89 3.15 4.25
N LYS A 57 7.17 3.89 5.32
CA LYS A 57 6.70 3.58 6.67
C LYS A 57 5.17 3.69 6.78
N SER A 58 4.59 4.80 6.31
CA SER A 58 3.13 4.97 6.32
C SER A 58 2.41 3.91 5.48
N ARG A 59 3.01 3.46 4.38
CA ARG A 59 2.48 2.34 3.59
C ARG A 59 2.48 1.03 4.36
N ILE A 60 3.54 0.74 5.13
CA ILE A 60 3.60 -0.47 5.96
C ILE A 60 2.49 -0.43 7.01
N GLU A 61 2.29 0.71 7.67
CA GLU A 61 1.24 0.89 8.68
C GLU A 61 -0.16 0.62 8.10
N LEU A 62 -0.46 1.17 6.93
CA LEU A 62 -1.74 0.93 6.25
C LEU A 62 -1.91 -0.53 5.85
N LEU A 63 -0.85 -1.18 5.33
CA LEU A 63 -0.89 -2.60 4.98
C LEU A 63 -1.08 -3.49 6.21
N ASP A 64 -0.44 -3.15 7.33
CA ASP A 64 -0.61 -3.85 8.61
C ASP A 64 -2.04 -3.70 9.14
N GLU A 65 -2.66 -2.51 9.01
CA GLU A 65 -4.07 -2.30 9.37
C GLU A 65 -5.00 -3.14 8.49
N LEU A 66 -4.78 -3.17 7.18
CA LEU A 66 -5.57 -3.99 6.26
C LEU A 66 -5.43 -5.48 6.59
N LEU A 67 -4.22 -5.96 6.90
CA LEU A 67 -4.00 -7.33 7.35
C LEU A 67 -4.77 -7.64 8.62
N ALA A 68 -4.78 -6.73 9.59
CA ALA A 68 -5.55 -6.90 10.82
C ALA A 68 -7.06 -6.98 10.55
N LYS A 69 -7.59 -6.14 9.66
CA LYS A 69 -9.01 -6.17 9.26
C LYS A 69 -9.38 -7.47 8.53
N LEU A 70 -8.54 -7.92 7.60
CA LEU A 70 -8.76 -9.18 6.88
C LEU A 70 -8.71 -10.38 7.82
N ASN A 71 -7.73 -10.42 8.74
CA ASN A 71 -7.65 -11.49 9.74
C ASN A 71 -8.89 -11.52 10.63
N LYS A 72 -9.36 -10.36 11.10
CA LYS A 72 -10.62 -10.27 11.86
C LYS A 72 -11.82 -10.80 11.07
N SER A 73 -11.96 -10.41 9.81
CA SER A 73 -13.02 -10.90 8.93
C SER A 73 -12.93 -12.42 8.69
N SER A 74 -11.73 -12.95 8.47
CA SER A 74 -11.50 -14.39 8.32
C SER A 74 -11.91 -15.18 9.57
N VAL A 75 -11.56 -14.68 10.76
CA VAL A 75 -11.95 -15.30 12.04
C VAL A 75 -13.47 -15.21 12.24
N TRP A 76 -14.09 -14.08 11.87
CA TRP A 76 -15.54 -13.90 11.98
C TRP A 76 -16.31 -14.84 11.03
N LEU A 77 -15.86 -15.00 9.79
CA LEU A 77 -16.43 -15.95 8.82
C LEU A 77 -16.31 -17.39 9.32
N GLN A 78 -15.17 -17.76 9.91
CA GLN A 78 -14.99 -19.07 10.53
C GLN A 78 -16.00 -19.30 11.67
N ALA A 79 -16.24 -18.29 12.51
CA ALA A 79 -17.21 -18.40 13.61
C ALA A 79 -18.65 -18.59 13.10
N ILE A 80 -19.04 -17.87 12.03
CA ILE A 80 -20.35 -18.06 11.39
C ILE A 80 -20.48 -19.45 10.82
N SER A 81 -19.48 -19.91 10.06
CA SER A 81 -19.52 -21.24 9.45
C SER A 81 -19.65 -22.35 10.50
N VAL A 82 -18.96 -22.21 11.64
CA VAL A 82 -19.11 -23.14 12.79
C VAL A 82 -20.53 -23.09 13.35
N LYS A 83 -21.11 -21.89 13.52
CA LYS A 83 -22.48 -21.72 14.04
C LYS A 83 -23.54 -22.25 13.08
N GLU A 84 -23.37 -22.03 11.79
CA GLU A 84 -24.24 -22.55 10.74
C GLU A 84 -24.20 -24.08 10.73
N THR A 85 -23.01 -24.68 10.79
CA THR A 85 -22.86 -26.14 10.87
C THR A 85 -23.55 -26.70 12.13
N GLN A 86 -23.41 -26.03 13.28
CA GLN A 86 -24.12 -26.39 14.51
C GLN A 86 -25.64 -26.27 14.37
N LEU A 87 -26.12 -25.20 13.75
CA LEU A 87 -27.54 -24.96 13.53
C LEU A 87 -28.14 -26.02 12.61
N VAL A 88 -27.50 -26.29 11.47
CA VAL A 88 -27.91 -27.32 10.52
C VAL A 88 -27.95 -28.69 11.19
N GLY A 89 -26.92 -29.03 11.98
CA GLY A 89 -26.90 -30.27 12.75
C GLY A 89 -28.06 -30.37 13.76
N ASN A 90 -28.35 -29.30 14.50
CA ASN A 90 -29.44 -29.29 15.48
C ASN A 90 -30.82 -29.36 14.82
N VAL A 91 -31.04 -28.66 13.70
CA VAL A 91 -32.31 -28.72 12.95
C VAL A 91 -32.53 -30.11 12.35
N ALA A 92 -31.47 -30.77 11.87
CA ALA A 92 -31.57 -32.15 11.40
C ALA A 92 -31.97 -33.12 12.54
N LEU A 93 -31.40 -32.94 13.74
CA LEU A 93 -31.75 -33.75 14.92
C LEU A 93 -33.19 -33.51 15.40
N ASP A 94 -33.68 -32.26 15.36
CA ASP A 94 -35.06 -31.94 15.74
C ASP A 94 -36.07 -32.61 14.80
N LEU A 95 -35.75 -32.73 13.51
CA LEU A 95 -36.58 -33.43 12.53
C LEU A 95 -36.65 -34.95 12.76
N ASP A 96 -35.53 -35.57 13.17
CA ASP A 96 -35.47 -37.00 13.48
C ASP A 96 -36.28 -37.37 14.74
N ILE A 97 -36.46 -36.42 15.69
CA ILE A 97 -37.28 -36.61 16.89
C ILE A 97 -38.78 -36.68 16.55
N PHE A 98 -39.24 -35.99 15.50
CA PHE A 98 -40.65 -36.06 15.06
C PHE A 98 -40.99 -37.33 14.27
N THR A 99 -39.99 -38.07 13.78
CA THR A 99 -40.20 -39.29 12.98
C THR A 99 -40.22 -40.59 13.78
N GLU A 100 -39.64 -40.63 14.98
CA GLU A 100 -39.56 -41.87 15.79
C GLU A 100 -40.67 -42.00 16.85
N GLU A 101 -41.41 -40.93 17.17
CA GLU A 101 -42.52 -40.95 18.15
C GLU A 101 -43.90 -40.81 17.46
N ALA A 102 -44.12 -41.63 16.43
CA ALA A 102 -45.48 -41.86 15.93
C ALA A 102 -46.26 -42.73 16.92
N SER A 103 -46.82 -42.12 17.98
CA SER A 103 -48.15 -42.47 18.54
C SER A 103 -48.38 -41.84 19.93
N THR A 104 -48.66 -40.54 20.00
CA THR A 104 -49.71 -40.06 20.92
C THR A 104 -50.48 -38.89 20.32
N PRO A 105 -51.84 -38.93 20.28
CA PRO A 105 -52.64 -37.82 19.77
C PRO A 105 -52.52 -36.60 20.69
N VAL A 106 -51.88 -35.54 20.20
CA VAL A 106 -51.80 -34.26 20.90
C VAL A 106 -53.18 -33.58 20.87
N ARG A 107 -53.88 -33.59 22.02
CA ARG A 107 -55.13 -32.84 22.23
C ARG A 107 -54.78 -31.40 22.62
N ILE A 108 -54.88 -30.48 21.67
CA ILE A 108 -54.72 -29.04 21.93
C ILE A 108 -55.94 -28.56 22.73
N VAL A 109 -55.71 -28.07 23.95
CA VAL A 109 -56.74 -27.47 24.81
C VAL A 109 -56.48 -25.98 24.88
N SER A 110 -57.39 -25.15 24.35
CA SER A 110 -57.31 -23.70 24.49
C SER A 110 -57.43 -23.29 25.97
N PRO A 111 -56.66 -22.31 26.44
CA PRO A 111 -56.75 -21.82 27.81
C PRO A 111 -58.17 -21.35 28.13
N LYS A 112 -58.73 -21.86 29.22
CA LYS A 112 -60.03 -21.43 29.74
C LYS A 112 -59.87 -20.04 30.36
N GLU A 113 -60.40 -19.03 29.68
CA GLU A 113 -60.61 -17.70 30.29
C GLU A 113 -61.54 -17.85 31.49
N ALA A 114 -61.04 -17.48 32.67
CA ALA A 114 -61.85 -17.15 33.82
C ALA A 114 -62.30 -15.70 33.65
N GLY A 115 -63.60 -15.52 33.37
CA GLY A 115 -64.15 -14.24 32.96
C GLY A 115 -64.12 -13.14 34.04
N ALA A 116 -64.08 -11.90 33.57
CA ALA A 116 -64.86 -10.80 34.11
C ALA A 116 -65.16 -9.80 32.98
N GLN A 117 -66.45 -9.55 32.79
CA GLN A 117 -67.15 -8.73 31.80
C GLN A 117 -66.55 -7.33 31.56
N LYS A 118 -66.64 -6.83 30.31
CA LYS A 118 -67.67 -5.86 29.82
C LYS A 118 -67.30 -5.41 28.38
N ASP A 119 -68.20 -5.64 27.41
CA ASP A 119 -69.06 -4.62 26.74
C ASP A 119 -68.19 -3.77 25.76
N ASP A 120 -68.31 -3.72 24.43
CA ASP A 120 -69.44 -3.86 23.52
C ASP A 120 -68.99 -4.08 22.06
N LEU A 121 -69.94 -4.58 21.28
CA LEU A 121 -70.15 -4.40 19.83
C LEU A 121 -69.30 -5.19 18.83
N TRP A 122 -69.95 -6.21 18.28
CA TRP A 122 -69.66 -6.85 17.00
C TRP A 122 -69.91 -5.90 15.82
N THR A 123 -69.06 -5.98 14.80
CA THR A 123 -69.46 -6.14 13.37
C THR A 123 -68.18 -6.36 12.57
N ASN A 124 -67.97 -7.57 12.02
CA ASN A 124 -68.24 -7.93 10.61
C ASN A 124 -67.44 -7.05 9.63
N SER A 125 -66.73 -7.50 8.60
CA SER A 125 -66.57 -8.77 7.89
C SER A 125 -65.37 -8.49 6.96
N ASP A 126 -64.41 -9.40 6.85
CA ASP A 126 -64.25 -10.36 5.74
C ASP A 126 -63.61 -9.77 4.47
N ALA A 127 -62.66 -10.56 3.95
CA ALA A 127 -62.13 -10.69 2.58
C ALA A 127 -61.90 -9.44 1.70
N GLY A 128 -60.77 -9.24 1.03
CA GLY A 128 -59.76 -10.14 0.48
C GLY A 128 -59.13 -9.48 -0.76
N SER A 129 -58.20 -10.17 -1.43
CA SER A 129 -57.41 -9.81 -2.64
C SER A 129 -56.30 -8.77 -2.42
N ASP A 130 -55.01 -9.12 -2.39
CA ASP A 130 -54.15 -9.73 -3.44
C ASP A 130 -53.87 -8.76 -4.60
N GLU A 131 -52.72 -8.09 -4.61
CA GLU A 131 -51.80 -8.01 -5.77
C GLU A 131 -50.50 -7.23 -5.47
N LEU A 132 -49.42 -7.77 -6.02
CA LEU A 132 -48.11 -7.17 -6.27
C LEU A 132 -48.21 -5.87 -7.10
N VAL A 133 -47.22 -4.98 -6.95
CA VAL A 133 -46.37 -4.38 -8.02
C VAL A 133 -45.74 -3.05 -7.55
N GLU A 134 -44.39 -3.10 -7.47
CA GLU A 134 -43.39 -2.19 -8.06
C GLU A 134 -43.48 -0.64 -7.96
N SER A 135 -42.37 -0.09 -7.43
CA SER A 135 -41.66 1.18 -7.76
C SER A 135 -42.37 2.52 -7.76
N GLN A 136 -41.81 3.46 -6.98
CA GLN A 136 -41.60 4.83 -7.43
C GLN A 136 -40.45 5.52 -6.69
N GLU A 137 -39.48 6.00 -7.48
CA GLU A 137 -38.47 7.00 -7.14
C GLU A 137 -39.11 8.33 -6.71
N LEU A 138 -38.34 9.17 -5.98
CA LEU A 138 -38.19 10.63 -6.10
C LEU A 138 -37.36 11.12 -4.89
N GLN A 139 -36.08 11.45 -5.08
CA GLN A 139 -35.52 12.81 -5.32
C GLN A 139 -35.67 13.83 -4.17
N GLY A 140 -34.52 14.41 -3.79
CA GLY A 140 -34.39 15.76 -3.21
C GLY A 140 -33.39 15.81 -2.05
N GLN A 141 -32.40 16.69 -1.96
CA GLN A 141 -31.85 17.72 -2.85
C GLN A 141 -30.54 18.16 -2.18
N GLU A 142 -29.43 18.16 -2.92
CA GLU A 142 -28.14 18.67 -2.45
C GLU A 142 -28.21 20.19 -2.27
N THR A 143 -27.66 20.71 -1.16
CA THR A 143 -27.34 22.12 -1.00
C THR A 143 -25.82 22.27 -0.99
N TYR A 144 -25.25 22.60 -2.14
CA TYR A 144 -23.89 23.11 -2.24
C TYR A 144 -23.87 24.58 -1.82
N LYS A 145 -22.98 24.91 -0.89
CA LYS A 145 -22.51 26.28 -0.68
C LYS A 145 -21.12 26.40 -1.31
N GLU A 146 -21.10 27.17 -2.39
CA GLU A 146 -19.93 27.75 -3.06
C GLU A 146 -19.07 28.57 -2.07
N PRO A 147 -17.74 28.59 -2.25
CA PRO A 147 -16.98 29.78 -1.96
C PRO A 147 -16.22 30.25 -3.20
N ASP A 148 -16.69 31.36 -3.73
CA ASP A 148 -15.95 32.24 -4.62
C ASP A 148 -14.77 32.90 -3.88
N ASN A 149 -13.74 33.23 -4.66
CA ASN A 149 -12.53 34.01 -4.36
C ASN A 149 -11.29 33.28 -3.83
N LEU A 150 -10.37 32.98 -4.77
CA LEU A 150 -8.92 33.08 -4.55
C LEU A 150 -8.21 33.29 -5.91
N GLU A 151 -8.48 34.42 -6.57
CA GLU A 151 -7.47 35.02 -7.45
C GLU A 151 -6.51 35.84 -6.60
N ALA A 152 -5.30 35.33 -6.41
CA ALA A 152 -4.05 36.07 -6.58
C ALA A 152 -2.86 35.26 -6.07
N SER A 153 -1.82 35.19 -6.90
CA SER A 153 -0.43 34.89 -6.56
C SER A 153 -0.06 33.40 -6.46
N LEU A 154 0.47 32.85 -7.55
CA LEU A 154 1.88 32.50 -7.65
C LEU A 154 2.19 31.92 -9.03
N GLY A 155 2.95 32.69 -9.79
CA GLY A 155 3.42 32.29 -11.12
C GLY A 155 4.44 31.17 -11.07
N GLY A 156 4.43 30.38 -12.15
CA GLY A 156 5.63 29.74 -12.67
C GLY A 156 5.89 28.30 -12.21
N GLU A 157 5.06 27.33 -12.63
CA GLU A 157 5.47 25.92 -12.75
C GLU A 157 4.49 25.10 -13.62
N SER A 158 4.21 25.56 -14.85
CA SER A 158 3.20 24.97 -15.75
C SER A 158 3.70 23.83 -16.66
N TRP A 159 4.92 23.32 -16.51
CA TRP A 159 5.51 22.43 -17.53
C TRP A 159 5.59 20.93 -17.15
N ARG A 160 5.12 20.50 -15.96
CA ARG A 160 5.18 19.08 -15.53
C ARG A 160 3.82 18.41 -15.32
N GLY A 161 2.76 19.19 -15.10
CA GLY A 161 1.40 18.64 -14.88
C GLY A 161 0.77 18.04 -16.15
N MET A 162 1.14 18.56 -17.33
CA MET A 162 0.47 18.20 -18.57
C MET A 162 0.77 16.77 -19.05
N ASP A 163 1.95 16.23 -18.74
CA ASP A 163 2.32 14.85 -19.09
C ASP A 163 1.69 13.81 -18.17
N ILE A 164 1.49 14.15 -16.88
CA ILE A 164 0.77 13.29 -15.93
C ILE A 164 -0.71 13.21 -16.31
N VAL A 165 -1.32 14.36 -16.62
CA VAL A 165 -2.72 14.43 -17.04
C VAL A 165 -2.94 13.78 -18.42
N ARG A 166 -1.98 13.86 -19.34
CA ARG A 166 -2.02 13.11 -20.61
C ARG A 166 -1.81 11.61 -20.43
N GLY A 167 -0.99 11.17 -19.48
CA GLY A 167 -0.76 9.75 -19.17
C GLY A 167 -1.98 9.06 -18.55
N LEU A 168 -2.81 9.82 -17.83
CA LEU A 168 -4.07 9.34 -17.25
C LEU A 168 -5.20 9.19 -18.30
N LYS A 169 -5.02 9.72 -19.52
CA LYS A 169 -6.02 9.68 -20.60
C LYS A 169 -6.08 8.26 -21.20
N GLY A 170 -6.83 7.38 -20.56
CA GLY A 170 -6.99 5.98 -20.97
C GLY A 170 -7.16 5.00 -19.81
N ILE A 171 -7.10 5.48 -18.58
CA ILE A 171 -7.27 4.66 -17.38
C ILE A 171 -8.75 4.58 -17.07
N THR A 172 -9.37 3.44 -17.41
CA THR A 172 -10.80 3.20 -17.20
C THR A 172 -11.09 2.47 -15.88
N SER A 173 -10.09 1.83 -15.29
CA SER A 173 -10.21 1.10 -14.03
C SER A 173 -9.05 1.40 -13.07
N TYR A 174 -9.26 1.09 -11.78
CA TYR A 174 -8.22 1.22 -10.76
C TYR A 174 -7.01 0.28 -11.01
N GLU A 175 -7.23 -0.89 -11.61
CA GLU A 175 -6.15 -1.80 -12.00
C GLU A 175 -5.28 -1.20 -13.12
N ASP A 176 -5.91 -0.59 -14.13
CA ASP A 176 -5.20 0.10 -15.22
C ASP A 176 -4.35 1.26 -14.68
N PHE A 177 -4.79 1.90 -13.60
CA PHE A 177 -4.05 2.96 -12.92
C PHE A 177 -2.77 2.42 -12.27
N LEU A 178 -2.87 1.32 -11.54
CA LEU A 178 -1.71 0.69 -10.90
C LEU A 178 -0.71 0.18 -11.94
N HIS A 179 -1.20 -0.42 -13.02
CA HIS A 179 -0.36 -0.88 -14.13
C HIS A 179 0.36 0.29 -14.82
N HIS A 180 -0.33 1.41 -15.06
CA HIS A 180 0.31 2.62 -15.61
C HIS A 180 1.40 3.18 -14.69
N LEU A 181 1.15 3.23 -13.37
CA LEU A 181 2.16 3.66 -12.40
C LEU A 181 3.38 2.73 -12.37
N ASP A 182 3.17 1.43 -12.46
CA ASP A 182 4.25 0.44 -12.47
C ASP A 182 5.13 0.61 -13.71
N GLN A 183 4.52 0.83 -14.88
CA GLN A 183 5.25 1.15 -16.12
C GLN A 183 6.10 2.42 -16.00
N GLN A 184 5.56 3.49 -15.41
CA GLN A 184 6.31 4.73 -15.19
C GLN A 184 7.47 4.53 -14.22
N LEU A 185 7.27 3.77 -13.14
CA LEU A 185 8.33 3.46 -12.19
C LEU A 185 9.45 2.63 -12.83
N ASN A 186 9.09 1.62 -13.63
CA ASN A 186 10.05 0.78 -14.32
C ASN A 186 10.91 1.60 -15.31
N LYS A 187 10.30 2.55 -16.03
CA LYS A 187 11.04 3.47 -16.89
C LYS A 187 12.09 4.29 -16.11
N ILE A 188 11.68 4.84 -14.97
CA ILE A 188 12.59 5.61 -14.10
C ILE A 188 13.70 4.70 -13.54
N GLU A 189 13.38 3.46 -13.16
CA GLU A 189 14.36 2.49 -12.66
C GLU A 189 15.44 2.19 -13.71
N VAL A 190 15.04 1.92 -14.95
CA VAL A 190 15.98 1.68 -16.06
C VAL A 190 16.89 2.88 -16.30
N GLU A 191 16.33 4.10 -16.30
CA GLU A 191 17.12 5.33 -16.43
C GLU A 191 18.12 5.49 -15.28
N LEU A 192 17.69 5.22 -14.03
CA LEU A 192 18.52 5.37 -12.84
C LEU A 192 19.64 4.32 -12.78
N VAL A 193 19.36 3.07 -13.17
CA VAL A 193 20.38 2.01 -13.33
C VAL A 193 21.39 2.40 -14.39
N THR A 194 20.94 3.00 -15.49
CA THR A 194 21.82 3.44 -16.59
C THR A 194 22.74 4.57 -16.12
N VAL A 195 22.21 5.57 -15.41
CA VAL A 195 23.01 6.64 -14.80
C VAL A 195 24.03 6.07 -13.82
N LEU A 196 23.63 5.12 -12.96
CA LEU A 196 24.54 4.48 -12.00
C LEU A 196 25.68 3.71 -12.69
N ARG A 197 25.37 3.01 -13.78
CA ARG A 197 26.36 2.31 -14.63
C ARG A 197 27.31 3.28 -15.31
N PHE A 198 26.82 4.41 -15.80
CA PHE A 198 27.67 5.46 -16.37
C PHE A 198 28.55 6.12 -15.31
N SER A 199 28.01 6.41 -14.12
CA SER A 199 28.80 6.97 -13.01
C SER A 199 29.88 6.01 -12.52
N THR A 200 29.63 4.70 -12.50
CA THR A 200 30.64 3.69 -12.16
C THR A 200 31.72 3.56 -13.22
N LEU A 201 31.38 3.59 -14.51
CA LEU A 201 32.37 3.63 -15.61
C LEU A 201 33.26 4.89 -15.57
N VAL A 202 32.67 6.05 -15.26
CA VAL A 202 33.43 7.32 -15.11
C VAL A 202 34.32 7.28 -13.85
N LEU A 203 33.88 6.66 -12.76
CA LEU A 203 34.71 6.45 -11.58
C LEU A 203 35.87 5.48 -11.85
N ASP A 204 35.64 4.38 -12.58
CA ASP A 204 36.69 3.40 -12.93
C ASP A 204 37.79 4.01 -13.82
N ASP A 205 37.46 4.98 -14.68
CA ASP A 205 38.43 5.72 -15.49
C ASP A 205 39.25 6.72 -14.66
N VAL A 206 38.67 7.24 -13.57
CA VAL A 206 39.36 8.13 -12.60
C VAL A 206 40.17 7.35 -11.56
N GLU A 207 39.74 6.14 -11.17
CA GLU A 207 40.42 5.24 -10.22
C GLU A 207 41.62 4.48 -10.81
N LYS A 208 41.84 4.53 -12.12
CA LYS A 208 43.14 4.17 -12.72
C LYS A 208 44.07 5.38 -12.70
N PRO A 209 44.95 5.56 -11.69
CA PRO A 209 46.02 6.54 -11.82
C PRO A 209 46.92 6.11 -12.98
N LYS A 210 47.15 7.04 -13.92
CA LYS A 210 48.20 6.98 -14.94
C LYS A 210 49.58 6.79 -14.29
N ASN A 211 49.90 5.57 -13.86
CA ASN A 211 51.19 5.15 -13.32
C ASN A 211 52.22 4.88 -14.45
N LEU A 212 52.27 5.78 -15.43
CA LEU A 212 53.30 5.71 -16.48
C LEU A 212 54.50 6.63 -16.15
N ARG A 213 54.29 7.64 -15.28
CA ARG A 213 55.38 8.48 -14.77
C ARG A 213 56.11 7.86 -13.58
N CYS A 214 55.37 7.26 -12.63
CA CYS A 214 55.98 6.66 -11.44
C CYS A 214 56.81 5.42 -11.81
N SER A 215 56.30 4.52 -12.68
CA SER A 215 57.07 3.34 -13.09
C SER A 215 58.40 3.64 -13.79
N LYS A 216 58.48 4.71 -14.59
CA LYS A 216 59.74 5.14 -15.22
C LYS A 216 60.73 5.68 -14.19
N GLN A 217 60.26 6.45 -13.21
CA GLN A 217 61.10 6.96 -12.13
C GLN A 217 61.59 5.86 -11.19
N TRP A 218 60.74 4.88 -10.87
CA TRP A 218 61.14 3.71 -10.06
C TRP A 218 62.19 2.85 -10.75
N LYS A 219 62.07 2.62 -12.07
CA LYS A 219 63.09 1.92 -12.86
C LYS A 219 64.42 2.68 -12.88
N PHE A 220 64.38 4.01 -13.04
CA PHE A 220 65.58 4.84 -13.03
C PHE A 220 66.26 4.88 -11.66
N TRP A 221 65.48 4.98 -10.59
CA TRP A 221 66.00 4.96 -9.22
C TRP A 221 66.61 3.60 -8.87
N ARG A 222 66.03 2.49 -9.34
CA ARG A 222 66.59 1.15 -9.18
C ARG A 222 67.96 0.99 -9.86
N ILE A 223 68.12 1.55 -11.07
CA ILE A 223 69.39 1.54 -11.80
C ILE A 223 70.43 2.41 -11.10
N TYR A 224 70.03 3.58 -10.61
CA TYR A 224 70.93 4.49 -9.88
C TYR A 224 71.43 3.90 -8.56
N VAL A 225 70.57 3.19 -7.82
CA VAL A 225 70.95 2.47 -6.60
C VAL A 225 71.92 1.33 -6.91
N ALA A 226 71.66 0.52 -7.96
CA ALA A 226 72.55 -0.56 -8.39
C ALA A 226 73.95 -0.07 -8.83
N LEU A 227 74.02 1.09 -9.50
CA LEU A 227 75.29 1.72 -9.88
C LEU A 227 76.06 2.28 -8.68
N ARG A 228 75.36 2.77 -7.65
CA ARG A 228 75.98 3.29 -6.41
C ARG A 228 76.53 2.15 -5.53
N GLU A 229 75.84 1.02 -5.49
CA GLU A 229 76.17 -0.14 -4.63
C GLU A 229 77.12 -1.13 -5.31
N GLY A 230 77.65 -0.81 -6.49
CA GLY A 230 78.70 -1.59 -7.16
C GLY A 230 78.28 -3.01 -7.53
N THR A 231 76.99 -3.21 -7.83
CA THR A 231 76.39 -4.51 -8.16
C THR A 231 75.87 -4.51 -9.60
N VAL A 232 76.79 -4.33 -10.55
CA VAL A 232 76.57 -4.68 -11.96
C VAL A 232 77.54 -5.79 -12.32
#